data_AF-A0A0A2TBW0-F1
#
_entry.id   AF-A0A0A2TBW0-F1
#
_cell.length_a   1.000
_cell.length_b   1.000
_cell.length_c   1.000
_cell.angle_alpha   90.00
_cell.angle_beta   90.00
_cell.angle_gamma   90.00
#
_symmetry.space_group_name_H-M   'P 1'
#
loop_
_entity.id
_entity.type
_entity.pdbx_description
1 polymer ?
#
loop_
_entity_poly.entity_id
_entity_poly.type
_entity_poly.pdbx_seq_one_letter_code
_entity_poly.pdbx_strand_id
1 'polypeptide(L)'
;MKKLLLTLGVSSILMVAGCGGEESGDSNENEENQESQQQEETTQEDEGSTENTESTDNADNAESDQQSAQSVLMDTQLKMAETVRSQNAKIVSVQSDVAKLEGGEDVENPEELKSSIKEKAKEAKTAADEAVSSLDSFEVPSELSQEQKDTMTSAIEDLKAYFNEAKTALDNPLEGDFSKAEEKFNAFSEKMKGLYEEVDLVAPDFYKEFQ
;
A
#
# COMPACT_ATOMS: atom_id res chain seq x y z
N MET A 1 16.49 -26.53 -43.53
CA MET A 1 17.51 -27.24 -42.72
C MET A 1 17.95 -26.27 -41.64
N LYS A 2 17.86 -26.48 -40.33
CA LYS A 2 17.64 -27.66 -39.47
C LYS A 2 16.74 -27.25 -38.31
N LYS A 3 15.92 -28.20 -37.86
CA LYS A 3 15.05 -28.14 -36.68
C LYS A 3 15.87 -28.54 -35.45
N LEU A 4 15.64 -27.90 -34.31
CA LEU A 4 16.04 -28.35 -32.96
C LEU A 4 14.72 -28.34 -32.15
N LEU A 5 13.97 -29.44 -32.02
CA LEU A 5 14.11 -30.57 -31.06
C LEU A 5 14.42 -30.08 -29.63
N LEU A 6 13.43 -29.85 -28.75
CA LEU A 6 12.53 -30.77 -28.01
C LEU A 6 13.25 -31.56 -26.90
N THR A 7 12.98 -31.18 -25.64
CA THR A 7 13.22 -31.89 -24.36
C THR A 7 12.41 -31.11 -23.31
N LEU A 8 11.18 -31.47 -22.90
CA LEU A 8 10.66 -32.66 -22.22
C LEU A 8 11.45 -32.98 -20.94
N GLY A 9 10.95 -32.47 -19.80
CA GLY A 9 11.58 -32.62 -18.49
C GLY A 9 10.60 -32.46 -17.33
N VAL A 10 9.91 -33.57 -17.02
CA VAL A 10 9.45 -34.03 -15.69
C VAL A 10 8.39 -33.21 -14.93
N SER A 11 7.14 -33.68 -15.04
CA SER A 11 6.08 -33.50 -14.05
C SER A 11 6.47 -34.07 -12.69
N SER A 12 6.33 -33.28 -11.63
CA SER A 12 6.21 -33.79 -10.26
C SER A 12 4.79 -33.52 -9.77
N ILE A 13 4.01 -34.59 -9.69
CA ILE A 13 2.72 -34.62 -9.02
C ILE A 13 3.02 -34.87 -7.53
N LEU A 14 2.74 -33.88 -6.68
CA LEU A 14 2.61 -34.08 -5.24
C LEU A 14 1.11 -34.16 -4.93
N MET A 15 0.63 -35.40 -4.78
CA MET A 15 -0.63 -35.67 -4.08
C MET A 15 -0.30 -35.91 -2.62
N VAL A 16 -0.87 -35.10 -1.74
CA VAL A 16 -1.02 -35.41 -0.32
C VAL A 16 -2.52 -35.48 -0.03
N ALA A 17 -3.00 -36.70 0.23
CA ALA A 17 -4.24 -36.98 0.95
C ALA A 17 -4.12 -36.42 2.38
N GLY A 18 -5.12 -35.79 3.01
CA GLY A 18 -6.44 -36.33 3.29
C GLY A 18 -6.51 -36.81 4.75
N CYS A 19 -7.06 -35.99 5.64
CA CYS A 19 -7.69 -36.31 6.95
C CYS A 19 -8.23 -34.97 7.50
N GLY A 20 -9.47 -34.75 7.92
CA GLY A 20 -10.53 -35.65 8.35
C GLY A 20 -11.05 -35.19 9.73
N GLY A 21 -12.35 -34.85 9.81
CA GLY A 21 -13.15 -34.65 11.05
C GLY A 21 -12.99 -33.27 11.71
N GLU A 22 -13.98 -32.60 12.31
CA GLU A 22 -15.39 -32.86 12.73
C GLU A 22 -15.98 -31.46 13.02
N GLU A 23 -17.09 -31.02 12.45
CA GLU A 23 -18.49 -31.14 12.94
C GLU A 23 -18.69 -31.11 14.47
N SER A 24 -19.15 -29.98 14.99
CA SER A 24 -20.03 -29.79 16.17
C SER A 24 -20.35 -28.28 16.25
N GLY A 25 -21.60 -27.83 16.08
CA GLY A 25 -22.68 -27.94 17.08
C GLY A 25 -22.70 -26.63 17.88
N ASP A 26 -23.41 -25.61 17.41
CA ASP A 26 -24.82 -25.30 17.71
C ASP A 26 -25.04 -24.67 19.11
N SER A 27 -25.84 -23.61 19.07
CA SER A 27 -26.75 -23.11 20.09
C SER A 27 -26.30 -22.05 21.09
N ASN A 28 -27.07 -20.96 21.01
CA ASN A 28 -27.70 -20.23 22.12
C ASN A 28 -26.82 -19.32 22.95
N GLU A 29 -27.32 -18.20 23.50
CA GLU A 29 -28.51 -17.35 23.38
C GLU A 29 -28.28 -16.35 24.53
N ASN A 30 -28.72 -15.11 24.38
CA ASN A 30 -28.93 -14.15 25.48
C ASN A 30 -27.67 -13.70 26.26
N GLU A 31 -27.57 -12.50 26.82
CA GLU A 31 -28.58 -11.50 27.15
C GLU A 31 -27.85 -10.14 27.26
N GLU A 32 -28.53 -9.09 26.84
CA GLU A 32 -28.28 -7.73 27.32
C GLU A 32 -28.31 -7.73 28.86
N ASN A 33 -27.50 -6.90 29.54
CA ASN A 33 -28.00 -5.68 30.19
C ASN A 33 -26.94 -5.00 31.09
N GLN A 34 -26.88 -3.67 30.92
CA GLN A 34 -26.83 -2.60 31.93
C GLN A 34 -25.61 -2.28 32.84
N GLU A 35 -25.24 -1.01 32.68
CA GLU A 35 -25.06 0.06 33.69
C GLU A 35 -23.80 0.12 34.58
N SER A 36 -23.00 1.13 34.26
CA SER A 36 -22.72 2.31 35.08
C SER A 36 -22.22 2.13 36.52
N GLN A 37 -21.03 2.67 36.78
CA GLN A 37 -20.82 3.55 37.94
C GLN A 37 -19.57 4.44 37.78
N GLN A 38 -19.81 5.75 37.81
CA GLN A 38 -18.84 6.81 38.10
C GLN A 38 -18.37 6.72 39.55
N GLN A 39 -17.11 7.09 39.81
CA GLN A 39 -16.73 7.70 41.09
C GLN A 39 -15.53 8.65 40.90
N GLU A 40 -15.79 9.95 41.01
CA GLU A 40 -14.84 11.00 41.46
C GLU A 40 -14.50 10.73 42.95
N GLU A 41 -13.46 11.22 43.63
CA GLU A 41 -12.72 12.50 43.58
C GLU A 41 -11.58 12.45 44.64
N THR A 42 -10.65 13.43 44.59
CA THR A 42 -9.83 14.04 45.69
C THR A 42 -8.63 13.28 46.32
N THR A 43 -7.46 13.85 46.69
CA THR A 43 -6.91 15.23 46.72
C THR A 43 -5.42 15.28 47.19
N GLN A 44 -4.67 16.30 46.70
CA GLN A 44 -3.49 17.06 47.21
C GLN A 44 -2.05 16.50 47.38
N GLU A 45 -1.13 17.14 46.63
CA GLU A 45 0.08 17.93 47.00
C GLU A 45 0.93 17.56 48.23
N ASP A 46 2.26 17.36 48.05
CA ASP A 46 3.35 18.11 48.74
C ASP A 46 4.76 17.82 48.14
N GLU A 47 5.68 18.76 48.35
CA GLU A 47 6.94 19.08 47.70
C GLU A 47 8.16 18.15 47.96
N GLY A 48 9.01 18.03 46.93
CA GLY A 48 10.47 18.25 46.98
C GLY A 48 11.40 17.33 47.79
N SER A 49 12.21 16.51 47.11
CA SER A 49 13.65 16.36 47.45
C SER A 49 14.45 15.71 46.32
N THR A 50 15.50 16.40 45.89
CA THR A 50 16.52 15.98 44.92
C THR A 50 17.42 14.90 45.52
N GLU A 51 17.55 13.74 44.86
CA GLU A 51 18.75 12.92 45.01
C GLU A 51 19.16 12.28 43.68
N ASN A 52 20.41 12.54 43.34
CA ASN A 52 21.10 12.21 42.10
C ASN A 52 21.38 10.70 42.07
N THR A 53 20.78 9.95 41.15
CA THR A 53 21.21 8.58 40.84
C THR A 53 21.44 8.48 39.35
N GLU A 54 22.70 8.63 38.93
CA GLU A 54 23.19 8.04 37.69
C GLU A 54 23.01 6.53 37.78
N SER A 55 22.13 5.98 36.96
CA SER A 55 22.08 4.56 36.61
C SER A 55 21.55 4.44 35.19
N THR A 56 22.52 4.33 34.28
CA THR A 56 22.59 3.46 33.11
C THR A 56 21.31 2.78 32.58
N ASP A 57 21.19 2.85 31.25
CA ASP A 57 20.57 1.86 30.34
C ASP A 57 19.10 2.06 29.90
N ASN A 58 18.86 3.19 29.23
CA ASN A 58 18.44 3.37 27.81
C ASN A 58 17.83 2.22 26.96
N ALA A 59 17.29 1.14 27.53
CA ALA A 59 16.72 0.01 26.76
C ALA A 59 15.18 0.03 26.69
N ASP A 60 14.49 0.46 27.75
CA ASP A 60 13.00 0.42 27.81
C ASP A 60 12.32 1.46 26.90
N ASN A 61 13.02 2.52 26.49
CA ASN A 61 12.43 3.58 25.66
C ASN A 61 12.48 3.24 24.16
N ALA A 62 13.51 2.48 23.72
CA ALA A 62 13.71 2.16 22.31
C ALA A 62 12.63 1.20 21.77
N GLU A 63 12.17 0.24 22.59
CA GLU A 63 11.12 -0.71 22.21
C GLU A 63 9.75 -0.02 22.12
N SER A 64 9.47 0.93 23.02
CA SER A 64 8.27 1.78 22.98
C SER A 64 8.27 2.69 21.74
N ASP A 65 9.40 3.32 21.43
CA ASP A 65 9.56 4.19 20.26
C ASP A 65 9.40 3.39 18.96
N GLN A 66 9.96 2.17 18.89
CA GLN A 66 9.79 1.28 17.74
C GLN A 66 8.34 0.85 17.53
N GLN A 67 7.64 0.42 18.59
CA GLN A 67 6.22 0.05 18.50
C GLN A 67 5.35 1.25 18.06
N SER A 68 5.70 2.46 18.48
CA SER A 68 5.02 3.67 18.04
C SER A 68 5.24 3.94 16.54
N ALA A 69 6.47 3.81 16.05
CA ALA A 69 6.79 3.99 14.64
C ALA A 69 6.11 2.94 13.73
N GLN A 70 6.01 1.69 14.20
CA GLN A 70 5.28 0.64 13.49
C GLN A 70 3.81 1.00 13.26
N SER A 71 3.10 1.42 14.32
CA SER A 71 1.70 1.83 14.21
C SER A 71 1.55 3.03 13.26
N VAL A 72 2.43 4.01 13.39
CA VAL A 72 2.42 5.21 12.55
C VAL A 72 2.60 4.87 11.08
N LEU A 73 3.52 3.96 10.72
CA LEU A 73 3.72 3.55 9.33
C LEU A 73 2.52 2.80 8.74
N MET A 74 1.86 1.96 9.54
CA MET A 74 0.64 1.24 9.13
C MET A 74 -0.54 2.20 8.89
N ASP A 75 -0.77 3.13 9.82
CA ASP A 75 -1.79 4.17 9.65
C ASP A 75 -1.51 5.05 8.44
N THR A 76 -0.23 5.35 8.20
CA THR A 76 0.20 6.13 7.04
C THR A 76 -0.05 5.39 5.73
N GLN A 77 0.20 4.08 5.68
CA GLN A 77 -0.13 3.25 4.51
C GLN A 77 -1.63 3.32 4.20
N LEU A 78 -2.48 3.14 5.22
CA LEU A 78 -3.93 3.18 5.02
C LEU A 78 -4.38 4.53 4.47
N LYS A 79 -3.92 5.63 5.08
CA LYS A 79 -4.20 7.00 4.61
C LYS A 79 -3.70 7.24 3.19
N MET A 80 -2.50 6.75 2.86
CA MET A 80 -1.94 6.90 1.52
C MET A 80 -2.75 6.11 0.49
N ALA A 81 -3.13 4.88 0.81
CA ALA A 81 -4.00 4.07 -0.04
C ALA A 81 -5.36 4.75 -0.26
N GLU A 82 -6.00 5.25 0.80
CA GLU A 82 -7.24 6.03 0.69
C GLU A 82 -7.07 7.27 -0.19
N THR A 83 -5.91 7.91 -0.11
CA THR A 83 -5.59 9.12 -0.87
C THR A 83 -5.50 8.85 -2.38
N VAL A 84 -4.92 7.73 -2.80
CA VAL A 84 -4.53 7.52 -4.21
C VAL A 84 -5.21 6.35 -4.93
N ARG A 85 -5.77 5.38 -4.20
CA ARG A 85 -6.28 4.12 -4.79
C ARG A 85 -7.36 4.38 -5.84
N SER A 86 -8.34 5.22 -5.53
CA SER A 86 -9.45 5.53 -6.45
C SER A 86 -8.96 6.17 -7.76
N GLN A 87 -7.98 7.06 -7.66
CA GLN A 87 -7.39 7.74 -8.79
C GLN A 87 -6.53 6.78 -9.62
N ASN A 88 -5.71 5.96 -8.96
CA ASN A 88 -4.84 5.00 -9.62
C ASN A 88 -5.63 3.88 -10.32
N ALA A 89 -6.75 3.43 -9.75
CA ALA A 89 -7.63 2.45 -10.37
C ALA A 89 -8.10 2.87 -11.78
N LYS A 90 -8.29 4.18 -12.02
CA LYS A 90 -8.64 4.71 -13.35
C LYS A 90 -7.49 4.56 -14.36
N ILE A 91 -6.25 4.75 -13.92
CA ILE A 91 -5.05 4.55 -14.75
C ILE A 91 -4.89 3.06 -15.07
N VAL A 92 -5.00 2.20 -14.06
CA VAL A 92 -4.87 0.74 -14.20
C VAL A 92 -5.97 0.16 -15.09
N SER A 93 -7.19 0.70 -15.02
CA SER A 93 -8.29 0.35 -15.93
C SER A 93 -7.93 0.58 -17.40
N VAL A 94 -7.27 1.69 -17.72
CA VAL A 94 -6.78 1.96 -19.09
C VAL A 94 -5.70 0.96 -19.50
N GLN A 95 -4.70 0.72 -18.65
CA GLN A 95 -3.64 -0.25 -18.94
C GLN A 95 -4.20 -1.66 -19.16
N SER A 96 -5.18 -2.08 -18.36
CA SER A 96 -5.86 -3.36 -18.50
C SER A 96 -6.58 -3.49 -19.85
N ASP A 97 -7.29 -2.44 -20.29
CA ASP A 97 -8.00 -2.47 -21.57
C ASP A 97 -7.04 -2.44 -22.77
N VAL A 98 -5.91 -1.75 -22.66
CA VAL A 98 -4.82 -1.81 -23.66
C VAL A 98 -4.24 -3.22 -23.73
N ALA A 99 -3.93 -3.83 -22.59
CA ALA A 99 -3.40 -5.19 -22.55
C ALA A 99 -4.37 -6.22 -23.17
N LYS A 100 -5.69 -6.07 -22.96
CA LYS A 100 -6.71 -6.90 -23.63
C LYS A 100 -6.68 -6.73 -25.16
N LEU A 101 -6.52 -5.49 -25.63
CA LEU A 101 -6.43 -5.18 -27.06
C LEU A 101 -5.18 -5.79 -27.70
N GLU A 102 -4.04 -5.77 -27.00
CA GLU A 102 -2.75 -6.31 -27.47
C GLU A 102 -2.63 -7.83 -27.34
N GLY A 103 -3.25 -8.41 -26.31
CA GLY A 103 -3.16 -9.83 -25.95
C GLY A 103 -3.79 -10.79 -26.97
N GLY A 104 -4.46 -10.27 -28.00
CA GLY A 104 -5.03 -11.07 -29.08
C GLY A 104 -6.15 -12.00 -28.62
N GLU A 105 -6.78 -11.72 -27.48
CA GLU A 105 -8.07 -12.32 -27.12
C GLU A 105 -9.09 -11.96 -28.21
N ASP A 106 -10.13 -12.78 -28.40
CA ASP A 106 -11.26 -12.49 -29.28
C ASP A 106 -12.04 -11.28 -28.72
N VAL A 107 -11.47 -10.09 -28.87
CA VAL A 107 -12.13 -8.82 -28.59
C VAL A 107 -13.21 -8.69 -29.67
N GLU A 108 -14.46 -8.96 -29.30
CA GLU A 108 -15.60 -8.95 -30.24
C GLU A 108 -15.72 -7.62 -30.98
N ASN A 109 -15.35 -6.50 -30.34
CA ASN A 109 -15.43 -5.17 -30.92
C ASN A 109 -14.19 -4.30 -30.63
N PRO A 110 -13.08 -4.47 -31.37
CA PRO A 110 -11.82 -3.82 -31.07
C PRO A 110 -11.85 -2.30 -31.31
N GLU A 111 -12.64 -1.83 -32.27
CA GLU A 111 -12.77 -0.39 -32.54
C GLU A 111 -13.59 0.34 -31.46
N GLU A 112 -14.57 -0.34 -30.87
CA GLU A 112 -15.30 0.16 -29.71
C GLU A 112 -14.38 0.22 -28.48
N LEU A 113 -13.59 -0.84 -28.23
CA LEU A 113 -12.62 -0.86 -27.14
C LEU A 113 -11.58 0.25 -27.28
N LYS A 114 -11.01 0.46 -28.47
CA LYS A 114 -10.09 1.59 -28.74
C LYS A 114 -10.72 2.94 -28.44
N SER A 115 -12.00 3.11 -28.75
CA SER A 115 -12.73 4.35 -28.49
C SER A 115 -12.95 4.55 -26.99
N SER A 116 -13.33 3.48 -26.28
CA SER A 116 -13.48 3.49 -24.82
C SER A 116 -12.15 3.79 -24.10
N ILE A 117 -11.04 3.19 -24.54
CA ILE A 117 -9.69 3.47 -24.01
C ILE A 117 -9.37 4.97 -24.09
N LYS A 118 -9.63 5.61 -25.24
CA LYS A 118 -9.38 7.05 -25.42
C LYS A 118 -10.26 7.93 -24.52
N GLU A 119 -11.47 7.48 -24.21
CA GLU A 119 -12.36 8.19 -23.28
C GLU A 119 -11.88 8.04 -21.84
N LYS A 120 -11.67 6.80 -21.38
CA LYS A 120 -11.15 6.50 -20.04
C LYS A 120 -9.80 7.17 -19.78
N ALA A 121 -8.94 7.29 -20.79
CA ALA A 121 -7.67 7.98 -20.68
C ALA A 121 -7.82 9.46 -20.27
N LYS A 122 -8.90 10.14 -20.69
CA LYS A 122 -9.16 11.53 -20.26
C LYS A 122 -9.47 11.57 -18.76
N GLU A 123 -10.32 10.67 -18.29
CA GLU A 123 -10.66 10.56 -16.86
C GLU A 123 -9.45 10.16 -16.02
N ALA A 124 -8.63 9.24 -16.51
CA ALA A 124 -7.39 8.80 -15.86
C ALA A 124 -6.37 9.94 -15.77
N LYS A 125 -6.27 10.82 -16.77
CA LYS A 125 -5.41 12.01 -16.70
C LYS A 125 -5.87 13.00 -15.62
N THR A 126 -7.18 13.25 -15.53
CA THR A 126 -7.73 14.07 -14.44
C THR A 126 -7.47 13.44 -13.09
N ALA A 127 -7.64 12.11 -12.98
CA ALA A 127 -7.36 11.38 -11.76
C ALA A 127 -5.88 11.45 -11.35
N ALA A 128 -4.95 11.39 -12.31
CA ALA A 128 -3.53 11.58 -12.04
C ALA A 128 -3.23 12.97 -11.46
N ASP A 129 -3.86 14.03 -12.01
CA ASP A 129 -3.73 15.40 -11.47
C ASP A 129 -4.31 15.52 -10.06
N GLU A 130 -5.46 14.90 -9.81
CA GLU A 130 -6.07 14.83 -8.48
C GLU A 130 -5.17 14.10 -7.48
N ALA A 131 -4.58 12.97 -7.87
CA ALA A 131 -3.65 12.22 -7.02
C ALA A 131 -2.41 13.04 -6.66
N VAL A 132 -1.81 13.73 -7.64
CA VAL A 132 -0.67 14.65 -7.39
C VAL A 132 -1.08 15.75 -6.41
N SER A 133 -2.26 16.36 -6.62
CA SER A 133 -2.76 17.43 -5.74
C SER A 133 -3.02 16.95 -4.33
N SER A 134 -3.57 15.74 -4.16
CA SER A 134 -3.79 15.15 -2.85
C SER A 134 -2.48 14.78 -2.15
N LEU A 135 -1.48 14.30 -2.91
CA LEU A 135 -0.14 14.01 -2.40
C LEU A 135 0.64 15.27 -1.99
N ASP A 136 0.45 16.40 -2.67
CA ASP A 136 1.01 17.69 -2.25
C ASP A 136 0.52 18.13 -0.86
N SER A 137 -0.69 17.71 -0.49
CA SER A 137 -1.29 17.96 0.83
C SER A 137 -1.08 16.82 1.84
N PHE A 138 -0.36 15.76 1.46
CA PHE A 138 -0.19 14.61 2.34
C PHE A 138 0.70 14.96 3.54
N GLU A 139 0.16 14.81 4.74
CA GLU A 139 0.89 15.11 5.97
C GLU A 139 1.78 13.93 6.36
N VAL A 140 3.09 14.18 6.41
CA VAL A 140 4.07 13.24 6.96
C VAL A 140 3.94 13.24 8.49
N PRO A 141 3.64 12.09 9.14
CA PRO A 141 3.52 12.00 10.58
C PRO A 141 4.70 12.61 11.35
N SER A 142 4.36 13.37 12.39
CA SER A 142 5.31 14.08 13.25
C SER A 142 6.07 13.16 14.20
N GLU A 143 5.55 11.97 14.42
CA GLU A 143 6.00 10.93 15.33
C GLU A 143 7.21 10.17 14.78
N LEU A 144 7.44 10.24 13.46
CA LEU A 144 8.61 9.63 12.83
C LEU A 144 9.89 10.41 13.13
N SER A 145 11.01 9.68 13.11
CA SER A 145 12.34 10.29 13.18
C SER A 145 12.57 11.22 11.98
N GLN A 146 13.54 12.13 12.06
CA GLN A 146 13.81 13.04 10.94
C GLN A 146 14.24 12.28 9.68
N GLU A 147 15.05 11.23 9.84
CA GLU A 147 15.49 10.36 8.73
C GLU A 147 14.30 9.65 8.07
N GLN A 148 13.36 9.15 8.87
CA GLN A 148 12.15 8.51 8.37
C GLN A 148 11.23 9.49 7.64
N LYS A 149 11.08 10.71 8.16
CA LYS A 149 10.32 11.80 7.52
C LYS A 149 10.91 12.18 6.18
N ASP A 150 12.24 12.34 6.11
CA ASP A 150 12.94 12.70 4.88
C ASP A 150 12.79 11.59 3.83
N THR A 151 12.94 10.32 4.23
CA THR A 151 12.73 9.16 3.37
C THR A 151 11.29 9.07 2.86
N MET A 152 10.30 9.25 3.73
CA MET A 152 8.89 9.22 3.32
C MET A 152 8.52 10.38 2.40
N THR A 153 9.02 11.59 2.68
CA THR A 153 8.84 12.75 1.79
C THR A 153 9.43 12.45 0.41
N SER A 154 10.63 11.86 0.37
CA SER A 154 11.26 11.45 -0.87
C SER A 154 10.50 10.35 -1.61
N ALA A 155 9.85 9.43 -0.88
CA ALA A 155 8.99 8.40 -1.47
C ALA A 155 7.72 9.03 -2.08
N ILE A 156 7.06 9.95 -1.36
CA ILE A 156 5.87 10.67 -1.87
C ILE A 156 6.19 11.42 -3.16
N GLU A 157 7.37 12.04 -3.28
CA GLU A 157 7.79 12.68 -4.52
C GLU A 157 7.96 11.69 -5.69
N ASP A 158 8.46 10.47 -5.43
CA ASP A 158 8.49 9.42 -6.46
C ASP A 158 7.08 8.95 -6.84
N LEU A 159 6.16 8.84 -5.88
CA LEU A 159 4.76 8.50 -6.17
C LEU A 159 4.06 9.60 -6.99
N LYS A 160 4.34 10.87 -6.71
CA LYS A 160 3.89 12.00 -7.55
C LYS A 160 4.50 11.91 -8.95
N ALA A 161 5.77 11.55 -9.06
CA ALA A 161 6.42 11.35 -10.35
C ALA A 161 5.78 10.20 -11.14
N TYR A 162 5.38 9.11 -10.48
CA TYR A 162 4.59 8.02 -11.08
C TYR A 162 3.32 8.55 -11.75
N PHE A 163 2.51 9.32 -11.02
CA PHE A 163 1.26 9.87 -11.58
C PHE A 163 1.51 10.81 -12.75
N ASN A 164 2.56 11.63 -12.69
CA ASN A 164 2.93 12.52 -13.79
C ASN A 164 3.39 11.77 -15.06
N GLU A 165 4.26 10.76 -14.91
CA GLU A 165 4.70 9.95 -16.04
C GLU A 165 3.54 9.11 -16.62
N ALA A 166 2.67 8.56 -15.77
CA ALA A 166 1.46 7.86 -16.21
C ALA A 166 0.54 8.81 -16.99
N LYS A 167 0.35 10.04 -16.51
CA LYS A 167 -0.41 11.08 -17.21
C LYS A 167 0.18 11.39 -18.59
N THR A 168 1.50 11.45 -18.72
CA THR A 168 2.19 11.64 -20.01
C THR A 168 1.96 10.45 -20.95
N ALA A 169 2.06 9.21 -20.46
CA ALA A 169 1.77 8.02 -21.26
C ALA A 169 0.33 8.02 -21.80
N LEU A 170 -0.62 8.52 -21.01
CA LEU A 170 -2.03 8.67 -21.38
C LEU A 170 -2.31 9.72 -22.47
N ASP A 171 -1.33 10.51 -22.92
CA ASP A 171 -1.50 11.37 -24.11
C ASP A 171 -1.71 10.55 -25.39
N ASN A 172 -1.11 9.36 -25.45
CA ASN A 172 -1.26 8.40 -26.54
C ASN A 172 -1.62 7.01 -25.99
N PRO A 173 -2.82 6.83 -25.40
CA PRO A 173 -3.11 5.71 -24.52
C PRO A 173 -3.07 4.32 -25.18
N LEU A 174 -3.17 4.24 -26.52
CA LEU A 174 -3.08 2.97 -27.26
C LEU A 174 -1.63 2.52 -27.52
N GLU A 175 -0.66 3.43 -27.41
CA GLU A 175 0.76 3.20 -27.66
C GLU A 175 1.60 3.74 -26.50
N GLY A 176 0.95 4.03 -25.37
CA GLY A 176 1.53 4.74 -24.24
C GLY A 176 2.51 3.85 -23.51
N ASP A 177 3.73 4.35 -23.31
CA ASP A 177 4.76 3.65 -22.56
C ASP A 177 4.70 4.05 -21.08
N PHE A 178 4.27 3.10 -20.24
CA PHE A 178 4.17 3.28 -18.78
C PHE A 178 5.43 2.86 -18.03
N SER A 179 6.50 2.40 -18.72
CA SER A 179 7.73 1.92 -18.06
C SER A 179 8.36 2.98 -17.15
N LYS A 180 8.36 4.25 -17.54
CA LYS A 180 8.84 5.34 -16.69
C LYS A 180 7.99 5.55 -15.44
N ALA A 181 6.68 5.41 -15.56
CA ALA A 181 5.80 5.45 -14.40
C ALA A 181 6.15 4.28 -13.47
N GLU A 182 6.26 3.07 -14.02
CA GLU A 182 6.65 1.87 -13.29
C GLU A 182 7.99 2.04 -12.54
N GLU A 183 9.02 2.61 -13.18
CA GLU A 183 10.29 2.94 -12.54
C GLU A 183 10.10 3.86 -11.32
N LYS A 184 9.22 4.86 -11.40
CA LYS A 184 8.92 5.76 -10.29
C LYS A 184 8.15 5.08 -9.16
N PHE A 185 7.18 4.23 -9.50
CA PHE A 185 6.46 3.47 -8.49
C PHE A 185 7.37 2.45 -7.77
N ASN A 186 8.29 1.83 -8.50
CA ASN A 186 9.31 0.95 -7.91
C ASN A 186 10.22 1.73 -6.96
N ALA A 187 10.69 2.92 -7.34
CA ALA A 187 11.49 3.77 -6.46
C ALA A 187 10.75 4.17 -5.17
N PHE A 188 9.47 4.54 -5.29
CA PHE A 188 8.58 4.75 -4.13
C PHE A 188 8.50 3.49 -3.25
N SER A 189 8.23 2.34 -3.84
CA SER A 189 8.04 1.07 -3.13
C SER A 189 9.31 0.63 -2.41
N GLU A 190 10.49 0.82 -3.02
CA GLU A 190 11.79 0.51 -2.41
C GLU A 190 12.06 1.40 -1.19
N LYS A 191 11.79 2.70 -1.27
CA LYS A 191 11.95 3.62 -0.13
C LYS A 191 11.00 3.28 1.01
N MET A 192 9.73 3.03 0.70
CA MET A 192 8.76 2.62 1.70
C MET A 192 9.11 1.27 2.32
N LYS A 193 9.64 0.34 1.52
CA LYS A 193 10.14 -0.94 2.04
C LYS A 193 11.27 -0.74 3.05
N GLY A 194 12.23 0.15 2.77
CA GLY A 194 13.30 0.50 3.71
C GLY A 194 12.75 1.00 5.06
N LEU A 195 11.77 1.90 5.03
CA LEU A 195 11.11 2.40 6.25
C LEU A 195 10.47 1.30 7.09
N TYR A 196 9.86 0.31 6.44
CA TYR A 196 9.22 -0.82 7.13
C TYR A 196 10.28 -1.74 7.74
N GLU A 197 11.33 -2.06 6.98
CA GLU A 197 12.42 -2.91 7.46
C GLU A 197 13.18 -2.29 8.65
N GLU A 198 13.32 -0.96 8.69
CA GLU A 198 13.93 -0.23 9.82
C GLU A 198 13.21 -0.42 11.15
N VAL A 199 11.90 -0.71 11.12
CA VAL A 199 11.08 -0.93 12.31
C VAL A 199 10.61 -2.38 12.43
N ASP A 200 11.30 -3.32 11.79
CA ASP A 200 11.00 -4.76 11.79
C ASP A 200 9.60 -5.12 11.25
N LEU A 201 9.08 -4.32 10.32
CA LEU A 201 7.84 -4.61 9.60
C LEU A 201 8.12 -5.21 8.22
N VAL A 202 7.20 -6.07 7.78
CA VAL A 202 7.17 -6.54 6.39
C VAL A 202 6.39 -5.51 5.57
N ALA A 203 7.04 -4.96 4.56
CA ALA A 203 6.40 -4.02 3.64
C ALA A 203 5.24 -4.70 2.87
N PRO A 204 4.09 -4.03 2.71
CA PRO A 204 2.99 -4.53 1.89
C PRO A 204 3.36 -4.54 0.39
N ASP A 205 2.53 -5.22 -0.39
CA ASP A 205 2.54 -5.08 -1.85
C ASP A 205 1.82 -3.79 -2.23
N PHE A 206 2.56 -2.68 -2.28
CA PHE A 206 2.01 -1.36 -2.58
C PHE A 206 1.31 -1.31 -3.95
N TYR A 207 1.76 -2.09 -4.93
CA TYR A 207 1.09 -2.18 -6.23
C TYR A 207 -0.34 -2.68 -6.07
N LYS A 208 -0.53 -3.77 -5.31
CA LYS A 208 -1.87 -4.28 -5.04
C LYS A 208 -2.69 -3.36 -4.15
N GLU A 209 -2.04 -2.76 -3.15
CA GLU A 209 -2.73 -1.90 -2.19
C GLU A 209 -3.32 -0.65 -2.87
N PHE A 210 -2.67 -0.12 -3.90
CA PHE A 210 -3.09 1.11 -4.57
C PHE A 210 -3.92 0.86 -5.84
N GLN A 211 -4.34 -0.37 -6.13
CA GLN A 211 -5.14 -0.73 -7.32
C GLN A 211 -6.59 -1.05 -6.99
#